data_AF-A0A949H4C4-F1
#
_entry.id   AF-A0A949H4C4-F1
#
_cell.length_a   1.000
_cell.length_b   1.000
_cell.length_c   1.000
_cell.angle_alpha   90.00
_cell.angle_beta   90.00
_cell.angle_gamma   90.00
#
_symmetry.space_group_name_H-M   'P 1'
#
loop_
_entity.id
_entity.type
_entity.pdbx_description
1 polymer ?
#
loop_
_entity_poly.entity_id
_entity_poly.type
_entity_poly.pdbx_seq_one_letter_code
_entity_poly.pdbx_strand_id
1 'polypeptide(L)'
;MTSAIRSLTGVAASAAGSSASAKAIVMFGDAPAHDPVCAALTGLDHDVTEASVTERLQAAGITLIVVSVDGGMDGDPTASAGDYQPTCPTIGGTSGQGSRMAAATGGTYTIITDAAELVPAVLAAVQAVNVEVSLRADCPAPLQVTFTPAVRTVASGAVAEFTETFSAPAEASSATITCTTSMLINGEPVAGAVETNEITIEGQAPRYTG
;
A
#
# COMPACT_ATOMS: atom_id res chain seq x y z
N MET A 1 9.62 -27.49 8.12
CA MET A 1 9.21 -26.14 8.55
C MET A 1 9.12 -25.26 7.32
N THR A 2 8.07 -24.44 7.17
CA THR A 2 7.96 -23.48 6.05
C THR A 2 8.62 -22.18 6.48
N SER A 3 9.70 -21.76 5.79
CA SER A 3 10.35 -20.48 6.08
C SER A 3 9.39 -19.31 5.83
N ALA A 4 9.43 -18.29 6.70
CA ALA A 4 8.52 -17.15 6.63
C ALA A 4 8.70 -16.31 5.34
N ILE A 5 9.93 -16.20 4.83
CA ILE A 5 10.22 -15.58 3.51
C ILE A 5 9.51 -16.31 2.36
N ARG A 6 9.45 -17.65 2.41
CA ARG A 6 8.70 -18.45 1.42
C ARG A 6 7.19 -18.21 1.54
N SER A 7 6.65 -18.20 2.76
CA SER A 7 5.23 -17.92 3.00
C SER A 7 4.86 -16.52 2.47
N LEU A 8 5.73 -15.54 2.71
CA LEU A 8 5.51 -14.15 2.32
C LEU A 8 5.49 -13.98 0.81
N THR A 9 6.33 -14.72 0.08
CA THR A 9 6.30 -14.75 -1.39
C THR A 9 4.94 -15.22 -1.93
N GLY A 10 4.37 -16.27 -1.35
CA GLY A 10 3.07 -16.80 -1.75
C GLY A 10 1.93 -15.83 -1.46
N VAL A 11 1.96 -15.14 -0.31
CA VAL A 11 0.95 -14.14 0.07
C VAL A 11 1.08 -12.87 -0.78
N ALA A 12 2.30 -12.43 -1.11
CA ALA A 12 2.51 -11.27 -1.99
C ALA A 12 1.92 -11.53 -3.38
N ALA A 13 2.11 -12.74 -3.92
CA ALA A 13 1.54 -13.13 -5.21
C ALA A 13 -0.01 -13.16 -5.20
N SER A 14 -0.64 -13.58 -4.09
CA SER A 14 -2.10 -13.60 -3.98
C SER A 14 -2.71 -12.21 -3.71
N ALA A 15 -2.04 -11.37 -2.92
CA ALA A 15 -2.47 -10.01 -2.62
C ALA A 15 -2.33 -9.05 -3.83
N ALA A 16 -1.43 -9.35 -4.77
CA ALA A 16 -1.30 -8.58 -6.01
C ALA A 16 -2.63 -8.50 -6.81
N GLY A 17 -3.53 -9.47 -6.66
CA GLY A 17 -4.80 -9.54 -7.39
C GLY A 17 -6.00 -8.80 -6.77
N SER A 18 -5.90 -8.19 -5.59
CA SER A 18 -7.03 -7.49 -4.96
C SER A 18 -7.19 -6.04 -5.45
N SER A 19 -8.46 -5.59 -5.53
CA SER A 19 -8.91 -4.26 -5.97
C SER A 19 -8.32 -3.10 -5.16
N ALA A 20 -8.54 -1.86 -5.61
CA ALA A 20 -8.08 -0.56 -5.07
C ALA A 20 -8.25 -0.41 -3.54
N SER A 21 -7.34 -1.03 -2.79
CA SER A 21 -7.30 -1.09 -1.34
C SER A 21 -5.85 -1.03 -0.90
N ALA A 22 -5.61 -0.46 0.28
CA ALA A 22 -4.31 -0.56 0.92
C ALA A 22 -3.98 -2.05 1.11
N LYS A 23 -2.84 -2.50 0.59
CA LYS A 23 -2.39 -3.88 0.76
C LYS A 23 -1.37 -3.90 1.87
N ALA A 24 -1.70 -4.58 2.96
CA ALA A 24 -0.78 -4.80 4.05
C ALA A 24 -0.67 -6.30 4.34
N ILE A 25 0.55 -6.76 4.63
CA ILE A 25 0.77 -8.09 5.20
C ILE A 25 1.29 -7.90 6.62
N VAL A 26 0.68 -8.61 7.56
CA VAL A 26 1.16 -8.71 8.93
C VAL A 26 1.97 -9.99 9.06
N MET A 27 3.27 -9.84 9.31
CA MET A 27 4.19 -10.92 9.62
C MET A 27 4.50 -10.87 11.11
N PHE A 28 4.37 -12.00 11.80
CA PHE A 28 4.69 -12.12 13.22
C PHE A 28 5.54 -13.36 13.47
N GLY A 29 6.48 -13.27 14.42
CA GLY A 29 7.39 -14.37 14.72
C GLY A 29 8.42 -14.02 15.80
N ASP A 30 9.20 -15.02 16.19
CA ASP A 30 10.18 -15.00 17.28
C ASP A 30 11.62 -15.30 16.80
N ALA A 31 11.82 -15.43 15.49
CA ALA A 31 13.11 -15.75 14.88
C ALA A 31 13.21 -15.14 13.47
N PRO A 32 14.42 -14.86 12.96
CA PRO A 32 14.59 -14.47 11.57
C PRO A 32 14.27 -15.66 10.65
N ALA A 33 13.83 -15.39 9.42
CA ALA A 33 13.69 -16.40 8.41
C ALA A 33 15.05 -16.74 7.78
N HIS A 34 15.20 -17.98 7.30
CA HIS A 34 16.35 -18.35 6.48
C HIS A 34 16.42 -17.50 5.21
N ASP A 35 17.63 -17.07 4.86
CA ASP A 35 17.94 -16.30 3.66
C ASP A 35 19.28 -16.79 3.07
N PRO A 36 19.31 -17.40 1.88
CA PRO A 36 18.17 -17.76 1.04
C PRO A 36 17.35 -18.93 1.60
N VAL A 37 16.11 -19.05 1.13
CA VAL A 37 15.39 -20.33 1.07
C VAL A 37 15.65 -20.98 -0.28
N CYS A 38 16.43 -22.07 -0.34
CA CYS A 38 16.91 -22.59 -1.62
C CYS A 38 15.82 -23.25 -2.49
N ALA A 39 16.02 -23.20 -3.81
CA ALA A 39 15.13 -23.76 -4.84
C ALA A 39 14.70 -25.21 -4.57
N ALA A 40 15.63 -26.03 -4.07
CA ALA A 40 15.40 -27.44 -3.76
C ALA A 40 14.28 -27.65 -2.71
N LEU A 41 14.08 -26.70 -1.80
CA LEU A 41 13.02 -26.76 -0.78
C LEU A 41 11.73 -26.05 -1.19
N THR A 42 11.81 -25.10 -2.11
CA THR A 42 10.65 -24.31 -2.54
C THR A 42 9.90 -24.96 -3.69
N GLY A 43 10.60 -25.73 -4.53
CA GLY A 43 10.10 -26.24 -5.81
C GLY A 43 10.10 -25.18 -6.92
N LEU A 44 10.74 -24.02 -6.68
CA LEU A 44 10.93 -22.95 -7.65
C LEU A 44 12.22 -23.18 -8.44
N ASP A 45 12.36 -22.46 -9.55
CA ASP A 45 13.58 -22.43 -10.37
C ASP A 45 14.67 -21.49 -9.82
N HIS A 46 14.40 -20.81 -8.70
CA HIS A 46 15.29 -19.87 -8.03
C HIS A 46 15.21 -19.98 -6.50
N ASP A 47 16.26 -19.52 -5.85
CA ASP A 47 16.29 -19.31 -4.40
C ASP A 47 15.44 -18.10 -4.01
N VAL A 48 14.72 -18.19 -2.89
CA VAL A 48 13.93 -17.08 -2.37
C VAL A 48 14.74 -16.35 -1.31
N THR A 49 15.15 -15.12 -1.60
CA THR A 49 15.97 -14.27 -0.72
C THR A 49 15.17 -13.15 -0.06
N GLU A 50 15.67 -12.57 1.03
CA GLU A 50 15.14 -11.34 1.65
C GLU A 50 14.95 -10.23 0.60
N ALA A 51 15.96 -10.03 -0.25
CA ALA A 51 15.93 -9.04 -1.32
C ALA A 51 14.81 -9.32 -2.33
N SER A 52 14.72 -10.57 -2.84
CA SER A 52 13.72 -10.93 -3.85
C SER A 52 12.28 -10.80 -3.35
N VAL A 53 12.05 -11.07 -2.06
CA VAL A 53 10.72 -10.90 -1.45
C VAL A 53 10.41 -9.43 -1.23
N THR A 54 11.40 -8.64 -0.79
CA THR A 54 11.24 -7.19 -0.62
C THR A 54 10.88 -6.51 -1.92
N GLU A 55 11.58 -6.84 -3.02
CA GLU A 55 11.27 -6.32 -4.36
C GLU A 55 9.84 -6.70 -4.80
N ARG A 56 9.41 -7.94 -4.56
CA ARG A 56 8.05 -8.38 -4.89
C ARG A 56 6.98 -7.66 -4.07
N LEU A 57 7.22 -7.41 -2.78
CA LEU A 57 6.31 -6.64 -1.93
C LEU A 57 6.19 -5.20 -2.42
N GLN A 58 7.32 -4.55 -2.73
CA GLN A 58 7.35 -3.19 -3.28
C GLN A 58 6.62 -3.12 -4.63
N ALA A 59 6.91 -4.05 -5.54
CA ALA A 59 6.26 -4.11 -6.86
C ALA A 59 4.74 -4.34 -6.77
N ALA A 60 4.28 -5.06 -5.74
CA ALA A 60 2.85 -5.28 -5.48
C ALA A 60 2.20 -4.14 -4.68
N GLY A 61 2.94 -3.11 -4.28
CA GLY A 61 2.46 -2.01 -3.44
C GLY A 61 2.02 -2.47 -2.04
N ILE A 62 2.69 -3.51 -1.50
CA ILE A 62 2.35 -4.10 -0.20
C ILE A 62 3.21 -3.49 0.90
N THR A 63 2.55 -2.95 1.93
CA THR A 63 3.19 -2.54 3.18
C THR A 63 3.37 -3.73 4.11
N LEU A 64 4.60 -3.98 4.58
CA LEU A 64 4.88 -5.06 5.53
C LEU A 64 4.86 -4.56 6.97
N ILE A 65 3.91 -5.06 7.76
CA ILE A 65 3.85 -4.87 9.20
C ILE A 65 4.54 -6.07 9.85
N VAL A 66 5.57 -5.83 10.64
CA VAL A 66 6.35 -6.86 11.34
C VAL A 66 6.12 -6.75 12.85
N VAL A 67 5.65 -7.83 13.46
CA VAL A 67 5.48 -7.96 14.92
C VAL A 67 6.43 -9.03 15.45
N SER A 68 7.51 -8.60 16.07
CA SER A 68 8.55 -9.47 16.56
C SER A 68 8.38 -9.78 18.04
N VAL A 69 8.23 -11.06 18.38
CA VAL A 69 8.28 -11.52 19.77
C VAL A 69 9.73 -11.41 20.26
N ASP A 70 9.93 -10.68 21.35
CA ASP A 70 11.23 -10.43 21.99
C ASP A 70 12.34 -9.93 21.04
N GLY A 71 11.97 -9.28 19.93
CA GLY A 71 12.92 -8.82 18.91
C GLY A 71 13.52 -9.94 18.04
N GLY A 72 13.04 -11.17 18.19
CA GLY A 72 13.61 -12.36 17.54
C GLY A 72 13.68 -12.31 16.01
N MET A 73 12.78 -11.59 15.33
CA MET A 73 12.79 -11.47 13.86
C MET A 73 14.00 -10.68 13.30
N ASP A 74 14.74 -9.99 14.17
CA ASP A 74 15.99 -9.30 13.83
C ASP A 74 17.23 -10.08 14.28
N GLY A 75 17.06 -11.31 14.78
CA GLY A 75 18.17 -12.20 15.14
C GLY A 75 19.07 -12.56 13.95
N ASP A 76 20.17 -13.27 14.22
CA ASP A 76 21.07 -13.77 13.18
C ASP A 76 20.48 -15.00 12.45
N PRO A 77 20.14 -14.90 11.15
CA PRO A 77 19.54 -16.01 10.38
C PRO A 77 20.49 -17.20 10.18
N THR A 78 21.79 -17.02 10.43
CA THR A 78 22.81 -18.07 10.29
C THR A 78 23.02 -18.88 11.57
N ALA A 79 22.67 -18.32 12.74
CA ALA A 79 23.01 -18.88 14.05
C ALA A 79 22.33 -20.22 14.37
N SER A 80 21.21 -20.54 13.71
CA SER A 80 20.44 -21.78 13.92
C SER A 80 20.10 -22.50 12.61
N ALA A 81 20.88 -22.29 11.54
CA ALA A 81 20.61 -22.85 10.21
C ALA A 81 21.12 -24.29 10.00
N GLY A 82 21.54 -24.98 11.07
CA GLY A 82 22.18 -26.30 10.97
C GLY A 82 21.27 -27.40 10.45
N ASP A 83 19.97 -27.31 10.69
CA ASP A 83 18.94 -28.21 10.15
C ASP A 83 18.62 -27.93 8.67
N TYR A 84 18.92 -26.71 8.22
CA TYR A 84 18.70 -26.22 6.86
C TYR A 84 19.86 -26.57 5.91
N GLN A 85 21.10 -26.52 6.44
CA GLN A 85 22.34 -26.69 5.70
C GLN A 85 22.44 -27.98 4.85
N PRO A 86 21.95 -29.16 5.27
CA PRO A 86 22.05 -30.39 4.48
C PRO A 86 21.32 -30.32 3.13
N THR A 87 20.28 -29.49 3.04
CA THR A 87 19.49 -29.34 1.81
C THR A 87 19.82 -28.04 1.06
N CYS A 88 20.17 -26.99 1.79
CA CYS A 88 20.54 -25.71 1.22
C CYS A 88 21.99 -25.38 1.56
N PRO A 89 22.94 -25.60 0.64
CA PRO A 89 24.36 -25.46 0.92
C PRO A 89 24.80 -24.00 1.15
N THR A 90 23.98 -23.05 0.71
CA THR A 90 24.19 -21.62 0.92
C THR A 90 23.33 -21.13 2.08
N ILE A 91 23.98 -20.76 3.17
CA ILE A 91 23.37 -20.07 4.31
C ILE A 91 23.90 -18.63 4.30
N GLY A 92 23.00 -17.66 4.40
CA GLY A 92 23.36 -16.24 4.40
C GLY A 92 22.40 -15.40 5.23
N GLY A 93 22.21 -14.16 4.79
CA GLY A 93 21.41 -13.15 5.49
C GLY A 93 22.21 -12.41 6.57
N THR A 94 21.59 -11.40 7.16
CA THR A 94 22.16 -10.61 8.26
C THR A 94 21.09 -10.28 9.31
N SER A 95 21.49 -10.11 10.57
CA SER A 95 20.60 -9.60 11.62
C SER A 95 19.92 -8.30 11.22
N GLY A 96 18.69 -8.06 11.71
CA GLY A 96 17.88 -6.91 11.32
C GLY A 96 16.90 -7.16 10.16
N GLN A 97 16.63 -8.43 9.81
CA GLN A 97 15.80 -8.79 8.66
C GLN A 97 14.38 -8.21 8.74
N GLY A 98 13.69 -8.37 9.87
CA GLY A 98 12.34 -7.84 10.07
C GLY A 98 12.30 -6.32 9.92
N SER A 99 13.21 -5.63 10.59
CA SER A 99 13.32 -4.16 10.51
C SER A 99 13.62 -3.66 9.10
N ARG A 100 14.54 -4.30 8.37
CA ARG A 100 14.88 -3.90 6.99
C ARG A 100 13.72 -4.09 6.02
N MET A 101 13.04 -5.23 6.07
CA MET A 101 11.92 -5.52 5.18
C MET A 101 10.73 -4.58 5.45
N ALA A 102 10.42 -4.32 6.73
CA ALA A 102 9.40 -3.36 7.12
C ALA A 102 9.74 -1.96 6.59
N ALA A 103 10.96 -1.48 6.82
CA ALA A 103 11.40 -0.16 6.36
C ALA A 103 11.35 -0.03 4.83
N ALA A 104 11.81 -1.05 4.09
CA ALA A 104 11.83 -1.04 2.63
C ALA A 104 10.43 -0.98 2.00
N THR A 105 9.39 -1.45 2.70
CA THR A 105 8.01 -1.47 2.22
C THR A 105 7.15 -0.34 2.81
N GLY A 106 7.77 0.60 3.54
CA GLY A 106 7.06 1.70 4.21
C GLY A 106 6.18 1.26 5.38
N GLY A 107 6.45 0.07 5.94
CA GLY A 107 5.70 -0.50 7.05
C GLY A 107 6.32 -0.25 8.41
N THR A 108 6.02 -1.13 9.36
CA THR A 108 6.41 -0.96 10.78
C THR A 108 7.05 -2.22 11.33
N TYR A 109 7.97 -2.05 12.28
CA TYR A 109 8.54 -3.13 13.07
C TYR A 109 8.26 -2.86 14.54
N THR A 110 7.50 -3.75 15.17
CA THR A 110 7.05 -3.63 16.56
C THR A 110 7.55 -4.83 17.35
N ILE A 111 8.18 -4.58 18.49
CA ILE A 111 8.56 -5.63 19.44
C ILE A 111 7.42 -5.82 20.45
N ILE A 112 7.02 -7.07 20.66
CA ILE A 112 6.11 -7.47 21.74
C ILE A 112 6.81 -8.45 22.67
N THR A 113 6.46 -8.43 23.95
CA THR A 113 6.99 -9.38 24.96
C THR A 113 5.90 -10.24 25.59
N ASP A 114 4.63 -9.91 25.33
CA ASP A 114 3.46 -10.65 25.79
C ASP A 114 2.49 -10.91 24.63
N ALA A 115 1.89 -12.10 24.58
CA ALA A 115 0.93 -12.46 23.53
C ALA A 115 -0.33 -11.57 23.52
N ALA A 116 -0.71 -11.00 24.67
CA ALA A 116 -1.82 -10.05 24.79
C ALA A 116 -1.55 -8.73 24.04
N GLU A 117 -0.28 -8.40 23.75
CA GLU A 117 0.10 -7.21 22.99
C GLU A 117 -0.06 -7.39 21.48
N LEU A 118 -0.18 -8.63 20.99
CA LEU A 118 -0.23 -8.94 19.56
C LEU A 118 -1.41 -8.24 18.86
N VAL A 119 -2.64 -8.42 19.38
CA VAL A 119 -3.83 -7.84 18.74
C VAL A 119 -3.79 -6.29 18.75
N PRO A 120 -3.49 -5.62 19.88
CA PRO A 120 -3.28 -4.18 19.90
C PRO A 120 -2.17 -3.71 18.94
N ALA A 121 -1.03 -4.41 18.87
CA ALA A 121 0.07 -4.06 17.99
C ALA A 121 -0.32 -4.16 16.51
N VAL A 122 -1.01 -5.24 16.12
CA VAL A 122 -1.51 -5.42 14.76
C VAL A 122 -2.54 -4.35 14.40
N LEU A 123 -3.48 -4.05 15.30
CA LEU A 123 -4.48 -3.01 15.07
C LEU A 123 -3.84 -1.63 14.90
N ALA A 124 -2.90 -1.27 15.79
CA ALA A 124 -2.17 -0.02 15.71
C ALA A 124 -1.35 0.08 14.40
N ALA A 125 -0.70 -1.01 14.01
CA ALA A 125 0.08 -1.05 12.79
C ALA A 125 -0.79 -0.92 11.52
N VAL A 126 -1.95 -1.58 11.47
CA VAL A 126 -2.91 -1.44 10.36
C VAL A 126 -3.47 -0.02 10.29
N GLN A 127 -3.76 0.61 11.43
CA GLN A 127 -4.19 2.01 11.49
C GLN A 127 -3.09 2.97 11.05
N ALA A 128 -1.82 2.63 11.27
CA ALA A 128 -0.67 3.44 10.86
C ALA A 128 -0.34 3.32 9.36
N VAL A 129 -0.95 2.39 8.62
CA VAL A 129 -0.75 2.29 7.16
C VAL A 129 -1.32 3.54 6.50
N ASN A 130 -0.43 4.29 5.84
CA ASN A 130 -0.80 5.46 5.07
C ASN A 130 -1.16 5.07 3.63
N VAL A 131 -2.11 5.80 3.06
CA VAL A 131 -2.47 5.74 1.64
C VAL A 131 -2.46 7.12 1.03
N GLU A 132 -2.16 7.19 -0.26
CA GLU A 132 -2.39 8.40 -1.05
C GLU A 132 -3.82 8.40 -1.57
N VAL A 133 -4.56 9.46 -1.27
CA VAL A 133 -5.89 9.73 -1.78
C VAL A 133 -5.79 10.86 -2.79
N SER A 134 -6.46 10.71 -3.93
CA SER A 134 -6.60 11.76 -4.93
C SER A 134 -7.98 11.67 -5.59
N LEU A 135 -8.37 12.73 -6.29
CA LEU A 135 -9.65 12.80 -7.00
C LEU A 135 -9.39 13.00 -8.49
N ARG A 136 -10.20 12.35 -9.32
CA ARG A 136 -10.20 12.53 -10.78
C ARG A 136 -11.60 12.91 -11.25
N ALA A 137 -11.71 14.10 -11.81
CA ALA A 137 -12.93 14.55 -12.46
C ALA A 137 -12.95 14.15 -13.94
N ASP A 138 -14.12 13.69 -14.40
CA ASP A 138 -14.50 13.58 -15.80
C ASP A 138 -15.65 14.57 -16.05
N CYS A 139 -15.32 15.64 -16.76
CA CYS A 139 -16.20 16.79 -17.00
C CYS A 139 -16.15 17.19 -18.46
N PRO A 140 -17.32 17.28 -19.14
CA PRO A 140 -17.38 17.83 -20.48
C PRO A 140 -16.91 19.29 -20.54
N ALA A 141 -16.27 19.66 -21.65
CA ALA A 141 -15.99 21.06 -21.96
C ALA A 141 -17.29 21.90 -21.99
N PRO A 142 -17.25 23.20 -21.63
CA PRO A 142 -16.04 23.99 -21.37
C PRO A 142 -15.57 23.99 -19.91
N LEU A 143 -16.15 23.15 -19.06
CA LEU A 143 -15.87 23.13 -17.63
C LEU A 143 -14.49 22.47 -17.36
N GLN A 144 -13.70 23.09 -16.49
CA GLN A 144 -12.47 22.54 -15.95
C GLN A 144 -12.58 22.39 -14.45
N VAL A 145 -12.06 21.28 -13.93
CA VAL A 145 -12.09 20.97 -12.50
C VAL A 145 -10.67 20.80 -11.98
N THR A 146 -10.41 21.38 -10.81
CA THR A 146 -9.15 21.24 -10.09
C THR A 146 -9.42 20.90 -8.64
N PHE A 147 -8.48 20.18 -8.02
CA PHE A 147 -8.56 19.77 -6.62
C PHE A 147 -7.36 20.34 -5.86
N THR A 148 -7.61 20.96 -4.71
CA THR A 148 -6.57 21.49 -3.83
C THR A 148 -6.63 20.85 -2.44
N PRO A 149 -5.56 20.18 -1.99
CA PRO A 149 -4.39 19.78 -2.79
C PRO A 149 -4.75 18.71 -3.84
N ALA A 150 -3.85 18.41 -4.78
CA ALA A 150 -4.10 17.36 -5.77
C ALA A 150 -4.09 15.94 -5.18
N VAL A 151 -3.28 15.73 -4.13
CA VAL A 151 -3.11 14.44 -3.44
C VAL A 151 -3.02 14.69 -1.93
N ARG A 152 -3.55 13.77 -1.13
CA ARG A 152 -3.43 13.72 0.33
C ARG A 152 -2.88 12.36 0.76
N THR A 153 -1.87 12.34 1.60
CA THR A 153 -1.48 11.11 2.31
C THR A 153 -2.21 11.07 3.64
N VAL A 154 -2.98 10.01 3.91
CA VAL A 154 -3.74 9.84 5.15
C VAL A 154 -3.58 8.42 5.70
N ALA A 155 -3.65 8.30 7.03
CA ALA A 155 -3.70 7.02 7.70
C ALA A 155 -5.03 6.30 7.43
N SER A 156 -5.04 4.97 7.51
CA SER A 156 -6.25 4.17 7.38
C SER A 156 -7.33 4.62 8.38
N GLY A 157 -8.53 4.90 7.89
CA GLY A 157 -9.65 5.41 8.69
C GLY A 157 -9.66 6.93 8.95
N ALA A 158 -8.64 7.67 8.52
CA ALA A 158 -8.64 9.12 8.57
C ALA A 158 -9.40 9.75 7.38
N VAL A 159 -9.77 11.02 7.53
CA VAL A 159 -10.48 11.80 6.50
C VAL A 159 -9.46 12.53 5.61
N ALA A 160 -9.64 12.43 4.29
CA ALA A 160 -8.89 13.21 3.31
C ALA A 160 -9.78 14.33 2.75
N GLU A 161 -9.45 15.59 3.04
CA GLU A 161 -10.21 16.75 2.57
C GLU A 161 -9.57 17.40 1.35
N PHE A 162 -10.43 17.73 0.37
CA PHE A 162 -10.11 18.38 -0.89
C PHE A 162 -11.05 19.55 -1.12
N THR A 163 -10.51 20.65 -1.67
CA THR A 163 -11.33 21.72 -2.27
C THR A 163 -11.44 21.47 -3.76
N GLU A 164 -12.64 21.16 -4.24
CA GLU A 164 -12.97 21.08 -5.66
C GLU A 164 -13.29 22.48 -6.20
N THR A 165 -12.70 22.86 -7.32
CA THR A 165 -12.95 24.15 -7.98
C THR A 165 -13.34 23.91 -9.43
N PHE A 166 -14.58 24.29 -9.74
CA PHE A 166 -15.12 24.34 -11.10
C PHE A 166 -14.83 25.70 -11.72
N SER A 167 -14.37 25.70 -12.98
CA SER A 167 -14.11 26.92 -13.73
C SER A 167 -14.60 26.78 -15.17
N ALA A 168 -15.22 27.83 -15.70
CA ALA A 168 -15.66 27.93 -17.08
C ALA A 168 -15.13 29.24 -17.68
N PRO A 169 -14.88 29.30 -19.00
CA PRO A 169 -14.58 30.54 -19.68
C PRO A 169 -15.71 31.56 -19.48
N ALA A 170 -15.36 32.86 -19.39
CA ALA A 170 -16.35 33.92 -19.22
C ALA A 170 -17.39 33.99 -20.34
N GLU A 171 -17.02 33.51 -21.54
CA GLU A 171 -17.85 33.47 -22.75
C GLU A 171 -18.63 32.16 -22.90
N ALA A 172 -18.65 31.30 -21.87
CA ALA A 172 -19.39 30.05 -21.93
C ALA A 172 -20.91 30.31 -22.04
N SER A 173 -21.55 29.67 -23.01
CA SER A 173 -23.01 29.68 -23.14
C SER A 173 -23.68 29.06 -21.91
N SER A 174 -24.89 29.51 -21.60
CA SER A 174 -25.68 28.89 -20.53
C SER A 174 -25.92 27.41 -20.82
N ALA A 175 -25.57 26.55 -19.88
CA ALA A 175 -25.72 25.10 -20.01
C ALA A 175 -25.74 24.44 -18.64
N THR A 176 -26.36 23.27 -18.55
CA THR A 176 -26.25 22.37 -17.40
C THR A 176 -25.35 21.21 -17.81
N ILE A 177 -24.27 21.01 -17.07
CA ILE A 177 -23.23 20.02 -17.35
C ILE A 177 -23.14 19.06 -16.16
N THR A 178 -23.17 17.77 -16.45
CA THR A 178 -22.91 16.73 -15.45
C THR A 178 -21.43 16.37 -15.45
N CYS A 179 -20.82 16.45 -14.28
CA CYS A 179 -19.47 15.99 -13.98
C CYS A 179 -19.52 14.74 -13.12
N THR A 180 -18.54 13.86 -13.27
CA THR A 180 -18.31 12.77 -12.31
C THR A 180 -16.93 12.88 -11.71
N THR A 181 -16.83 12.74 -10.39
CA THR A 181 -15.56 12.75 -9.66
C THR A 181 -15.37 11.38 -9.02
N SER A 182 -14.28 10.70 -9.38
CA SER A 182 -13.90 9.41 -8.80
C SER A 182 -12.82 9.59 -7.75
N MET A 183 -12.94 8.89 -6.61
CA MET A 183 -11.86 8.78 -5.64
C MET A 183 -10.86 7.71 -6.07
N LEU A 184 -9.57 8.00 -5.91
CA LEU A 184 -8.48 7.08 -6.16
C LEU A 184 -7.68 6.87 -4.87
N ILE A 185 -7.34 5.63 -4.59
CA ILE A 185 -6.41 5.24 -3.53
C ILE A 185 -5.16 4.67 -4.19
N ASN A 186 -3.99 5.27 -3.92
CA ASN A 186 -2.72 4.93 -4.55
C ASN A 186 -2.80 4.90 -6.08
N GLY A 187 -3.55 5.84 -6.67
CA GLY A 187 -3.73 5.95 -8.12
C GLY A 187 -4.78 4.99 -8.71
N GLU A 188 -5.40 4.12 -7.91
CA GLU A 188 -6.40 3.16 -8.37
C GLU A 188 -7.83 3.61 -7.98
N PRO A 189 -8.81 3.54 -8.90
CA PRO A 189 -10.17 3.98 -8.63
C PRO A 189 -10.88 3.07 -7.62
N VAL A 190 -11.55 3.69 -6.64
CA VAL A 190 -12.31 2.96 -5.63
C VAL A 190 -13.72 2.68 -6.14
N ALA A 191 -14.06 1.39 -6.23
CA ALA A 191 -15.37 0.97 -6.72
C ALA A 191 -16.50 1.56 -5.86
N GLY A 192 -17.45 2.24 -6.51
CA GLY A 192 -18.59 2.87 -5.83
C GLY A 192 -18.30 4.23 -5.19
N ALA A 193 -17.05 4.69 -5.15
CA ALA A 193 -16.70 6.03 -4.67
C ALA A 193 -16.68 7.04 -5.83
N VAL A 194 -17.85 7.22 -6.44
CA VAL A 194 -18.08 8.17 -7.53
C VAL A 194 -19.14 9.17 -7.08
N GLU A 195 -18.79 10.44 -7.17
CA GLU A 195 -19.69 11.57 -6.98
C GLU A 195 -20.15 12.11 -8.33
N THR A 196 -21.42 12.48 -8.43
CA THR A 196 -21.99 13.11 -9.65
C THR A 196 -22.45 14.50 -9.30
N ASN A 197 -21.88 15.50 -9.97
CA ASN A 197 -22.18 16.91 -9.78
C ASN A 197 -22.87 17.48 -11.01
N GLU A 198 -24.01 18.16 -10.81
CA GLU A 198 -24.70 18.90 -11.86
C GLU A 198 -24.39 20.39 -11.71
N ILE A 199 -23.71 20.95 -12.71
CA ILE A 199 -23.21 22.33 -12.71
C ILE A 199 -23.97 23.13 -13.76
N THR A 200 -24.66 24.18 -13.31
CA THR A 200 -25.28 25.15 -14.22
C THR A 200 -24.35 26.32 -14.43
N ILE A 201 -23.94 26.50 -15.69
CA ILE A 201 -23.26 27.71 -16.16
C ILE A 201 -24.36 28.69 -16.57
N GLU A 202 -24.36 29.88 -15.97
CA GLU A 202 -25.17 31.00 -16.43
C GLU A 202 -24.30 31.88 -17.34
N GLY A 203 -24.57 31.86 -18.64
CA GLY A 203 -23.90 32.74 -19.59
C GLY A 203 -24.25 34.21 -19.32
N GLN A 204 -23.32 35.13 -19.60
CA GLN A 204 -23.64 36.55 -19.53
C GLN A 204 -24.66 36.91 -20.61
N ALA A 205 -25.77 37.55 -20.20
CA ALA A 205 -26.70 38.15 -21.15
C ALA A 205 -25.94 39.15 -22.03
N PRO A 206 -26.20 39.21 -23.35
CA PRO A 206 -25.55 40.18 -24.22
C PRO A 206 -25.78 41.59 -23.66
N ARG A 207 -24.70 42.29 -23.32
CA ARG A 207 -24.78 43.70 -22.95
C ARG A 207 -25.18 44.47 -24.20
N TYR A 208 -26.44 44.90 -24.26
CA TYR A 208 -26.88 45.86 -25.28
C TYR A 208 -26.10 47.17 -25.08
N THR A 209 -25.08 47.41 -25.89
CA THR A 209 -24.50 48.75 -26.06
C THR A 209 -25.39 49.51 -27.03
N GLY A 210 -26.22 50.41 -26.49
CA GLY A 210 -27.02 51.36 -27.28
C GLY A 210 -26.18 52.45 -27.94
#